data_AF-A0A937W8D0-F1
#
_entry.id   AF-A0A937W8D0-F1
#
_cell.length_a   1.000
_cell.length_b   1.000
_cell.length_c   1.000
_cell.angle_alpha   90.00
_cell.angle_beta   90.00
_cell.angle_gamma   90.00
#
_symmetry.space_group_name_H-M   'P 1'
#
loop_
_entity.id
_entity.type
_entity.pdbx_description
1 polymer ?
#
loop_
_entity_poly.entity_id
_entity_poly.type
_entity_poly.pdbx_seq_one_letter_code
_entity_poly.pdbx_strand_id
1 'polypeptide(L)' 'MWVTNMAHWEQVGQAHGEWFGNIRPAATMVEVSRLIDPEMLVEIEVDAYVPSA' A
#
# COMPACT_ATOMS: atom_id res chain seq x y z
N MET A 1 -2.02 -0.55 3.52
CA MET A 1 -2.57 -0.37 2.16
C MET A 1 -4.07 -0.49 2.21
N TRP A 2 -4.79 0.56 1.83
CA TRP A 2 -6.24 0.58 1.75
C TRP A 2 -6.64 0.66 0.28
N VAL A 3 -7.38 -0.33 -0.20
CA VAL A 3 -7.86 -0.39 -1.59
C VAL A 3 -9.37 -0.16 -1.63
N THR A 4 -9.89 0.50 -2.65
CA THR A 4 -11.36 0.73 -2.78
C THR A 4 -12.08 -0.41 -3.50
N ASN A 5 -11.34 -1.29 -4.17
CA ASN A 5 -11.84 -2.51 -4.79
C ASN A 5 -10.78 -3.62 -4.70
N MET A 6 -11.07 -4.67 -3.94
CA MET A 6 -10.18 -5.80 -3.71
C MET A 6 -9.87 -6.58 -4.99
N ALA A 7 -10.68 -6.46 -6.06
CA ALA A 7 -10.34 -7.06 -7.35
C ALA A 7 -9.01 -6.55 -7.93
N HIS A 8 -8.51 -5.39 -7.48
CA HIS A 8 -7.24 -4.81 -7.93
C HIS A 8 -6.03 -5.25 -7.06
N TRP A 9 -6.20 -6.16 -6.10
CA TRP A 9 -5.16 -6.51 -5.13
C TRP A 9 -3.84 -6.97 -5.76
N GLU A 10 -3.89 -7.73 -6.87
CA GLU A 10 -2.68 -8.23 -7.54
C GLU A 10 -1.86 -7.08 -8.13
N GLN A 11 -2.53 -6.11 -8.77
CA GLN A 11 -1.88 -4.95 -9.39
C GLN A 11 -1.24 -4.06 -8.33
N VAL A 12 -1.95 -3.84 -7.21
CA VAL A 12 -1.43 -3.09 -6.07
C VAL A 12 -0.23 -3.82 -5.44
N GLY A 13 -0.34 -5.13 -5.25
CA GLY A 13 0.73 -5.97 -4.70
C GLY A 13 1.97 -5.98 -5.59
N GLN A 14 1.80 -6.04 -6.92
CA GLN A 14 2.90 -5.93 -7.87
C GLN A 14 3.60 -4.57 -7.77
N ALA A 15 2.85 -3.46 -7.81
CA ALA A 15 3.42 -2.12 -7.70
C ALA A 15 4.14 -1.89 -6.36
N HIS A 16 3.59 -2.40 -5.26
CA HIS A 16 4.27 -2.40 -3.96
C HIS A 16 5.56 -3.22 -4.00
N GLY A 17 5.54 -4.39 -4.63
CA GLY A 17 6.69 -5.28 -4.77
C GLY A 17 7.83 -4.70 -5.61
N GLU A 18 7.52 -3.94 -6.67
CA GLU A 18 8.52 -3.29 -7.53
C GLU A 18 9.45 -2.35 -6.74
N TRP A 19 8.93 -1.68 -5.71
CA TRP A 19 9.71 -0.80 -4.84
C TRP A 19 10.19 -1.47 -3.55
N PHE A 20 9.30 -2.17 -2.86
CA PHE A 20 9.57 -2.67 -1.51
C PHE A 20 10.00 -4.15 -1.47
N GLY A 21 10.10 -4.85 -2.60
CA GLY A 21 10.41 -6.29 -2.64
C GLY A 21 11.75 -6.69 -2.00
N ASN A 22 12.73 -5.78 -2.01
CA ASN A 22 14.01 -5.98 -1.32
C ASN A 22 13.97 -5.56 0.15
N ILE A 23 13.21 -4.51 0.50
CA ILE A 23 13.09 -3.98 1.86
C ILE A 23 12.22 -4.89 2.73
N ARG A 24 11.16 -5.46 2.12
CA ARG A 24 10.17 -6.34 2.75
C ARG A 24 9.60 -5.77 4.06
N PRO A 25 9.01 -4.56 4.04
CA PRO A 25 8.31 -4.04 5.21
C PRO A 25 7.14 -4.96 5.57
N ALA A 26 6.77 -4.97 6.84
CA ALA A 26 5.48 -5.56 7.24
C ALA A 26 4.37 -4.80 6.50
N ALA A 27 3.43 -5.55 5.92
CA ALA A 27 2.38 -4.97 5.09
C ALA A 27 1.03 -5.59 5.39
N THR A 28 0.01 -4.75 5.41
CA THR A 28 -1.40 -5.13 5.51
C THR A 28 -2.16 -4.51 4.34
N MET A 29 -2.99 -5.30 3.67
CA MET A 29 -3.91 -4.83 2.63
C MET A 29 -5.35 -5.14 3.04
N VAL A 30 -6.22 -4.13 3.00
CA VAL A 30 -7.65 -4.26 3.29
C VAL A 30 -8.47 -3.44 2.31
N GLU A 31 -9.72 -3.85 2.07
CA GLU A 31 -10.68 -3.05 1.31
C GLU A 31 -11.36 -2.03 2.23
N VAL A 32 -11.55 -0.81 1.73
CA VAL A 32 -12.30 0.27 2.38
C VAL A 32 -13.38 0.82 1.43
N SER A 33 -14.41 1.44 2.00
CA SER A 33 -15.53 1.93 1.19
C SER A 33 -15.21 3.15 0.33
N ARG A 34 -14.24 3.98 0.73
CA ARG A 34 -13.76 5.17 0.00
C ARG A 34 -12.49 5.75 0.63
N LEU A 35 -11.74 6.53 -0.16
CA LEU A 35 -10.62 7.36 0.29
C LEU A 35 -11.00 8.85 0.26
N ILE A 36 -10.06 9.75 0.59
CA ILE A 36 -10.33 11.20 0.66
C ILE A 36 -10.69 11.80 -0.71
N ASP A 37 -10.07 11.30 -1.77
CA ASP A 37 -10.33 11.67 -3.16
C ASP A 37 -11.03 10.49 -3.86
N PRO A 38 -12.20 10.71 -4.50
CA PRO A 38 -12.93 9.66 -5.21
C PRO A 38 -12.19 8.99 -6.37
N GLU A 39 -11.19 9.65 -6.96
CA GLU A 39 -10.40 9.08 -8.07
C GLU A 39 -9.29 8.14 -7.58
N MET A 40 -8.99 8.13 -6.28
CA MET A 40 -7.98 7.24 -5.71
C MET A 40 -8.48 5.80 -5.59
N LEU A 41 -7.69 4.87 -6.13
CA LEU A 41 -7.96 3.44 -6.07
C LEU A 41 -7.27 2.73 -4.89
N VAL A 42 -6.17 3.32 -4.41
CA VAL A 42 -5.37 2.79 -3.31
C VAL A 42 -4.66 3.93 -2.57
N GLU A 43 -4.54 3.78 -1.26
CA GLU A 43 -3.66 4.59 -0.41
C GLU A 43 -2.66 3.69 0.32
N ILE A 44 -1.40 4.12 0.39
CA ILE A 44 -0.30 3.39 1.04
C ILE A 44 0.34 4.29 2.10
N GLU A 45 0.18 3.91 3.37
CA GLU A 45 0.97 4.44 4.50
C GLU A 45 2.12 3.48 4.80
N VAL A 46 3.30 4.03 5.09
CA VAL A 46 4.52 3.27 5.37
C VAL A 46 5.27 3.94 6.53
N ASP A 47 5.63 3.14 7.52
CA ASP A 47 6.53 3.55 8.59
C ASP A 47 7.97 3.13 8.27
N ALA A 48 8.91 4.01 8.60
CA ALA A 48 10.35 3.75 8.44
C ALA A 48 11.12 4.05 9.71
N TYR A 49 12.08 3.20 10.03
CA TYR A 49 13.06 3.45 11.10
C TYR A 49 14.32 4.07 10.50
N VAL A 50 14.71 5.22 11.04
CA VAL A 50 15.98 5.90 10.70
C VAL A 50 16.85 5.91 11.95
N PRO A 51 18.02 5.24 11.95
CA PRO A 51 18.93 5.27 13.09
C PRO A 51 19.40 6.70 13.38
N SER A 52 19.57 7.05 14.66
CA SER A 52 20.25 8.28 15.04
C SER A 52 21.73 8.24 14.63
N ALA A 53 22.26 9.38 14.22
CA ALA A 53 23.68 9.57 13.90
C ALA A 53 24.60 9.41 15.11
#